data_AF-A0A975JLH0-F1
#
_entry.id   AF-A0A975JLH0-F1
#
_cell.length_a   1.000
_cell.length_b   1.000
_cell.length_c   1.000
_cell.angle_alpha   90.00
_cell.angle_beta   90.00
_cell.angle_gamma   90.00
#
_symmetry.space_group_name_H-M   'P 1'
#
loop_
_entity.id
_entity.type
_entity.pdbx_description
1 polymer ?
#
loop_
_entity_poly.entity_id
_entity_poly.type
_entity_poly.pdbx_seq_one_letter_code
_entity_poly.pdbx_strand_id
1 'polypeptide(L)'
;MPYVPNEPDTYERSKVYQTIWISAAASIPTFANTFIGWENFLMAILFGASVGGLIVAFMANRADEYFQAMIGTGMRWVMLILGLYLFAIFLLNISDISFSAGAVMAGGIEGGSGVSPLRHLLDANVLGKGLMITFYAGYAFAWSKDWWGG
;
A
#
# COMPACT_ATOMS: atom_id res chain seq x y z
N MET A 1 -34.61 -19.41 -4.39
CA MET A 1 -33.39 -19.65 -5.18
C MET A 1 -32.83 -20.99 -4.72
N PRO A 2 -32.36 -21.88 -5.60
CA PRO A 2 -31.80 -23.18 -5.18
C PRO A 2 -30.59 -22.95 -4.28
N TYR A 3 -30.47 -23.70 -3.19
CA TYR A 3 -29.33 -23.62 -2.28
C TYR A 3 -28.06 -24.05 -3.03
N VAL A 4 -27.13 -23.11 -3.22
CA VAL A 4 -25.81 -23.39 -3.80
C VAL A 4 -24.85 -23.65 -2.64
N PRO A 5 -24.33 -24.88 -2.49
CA PRO A 5 -23.38 -25.16 -1.42
C PRO A 5 -22.10 -24.34 -1.64
N ASN A 6 -21.68 -23.59 -0.61
CA ASN A 6 -20.52 -22.66 -0.58
C ASN A 6 -20.73 -21.24 -1.13
N GLU A 7 -21.97 -20.83 -1.41
CA GLU A 7 -22.23 -19.41 -1.64
C GLU A 7 -22.22 -18.66 -0.29
N PRO A 8 -21.35 -17.67 -0.09
CA PRO A 8 -21.24 -16.98 1.19
C PRO A 8 -22.55 -16.26 1.52
N ASP A 9 -23.05 -16.46 2.74
CA ASP A 9 -24.28 -15.82 3.19
C ASP A 9 -24.13 -14.29 3.14
N THR A 10 -25.24 -13.59 2.92
CA THR A 10 -25.33 -12.13 2.93
C THR A 10 -24.70 -11.51 4.19
N TYR A 11 -24.85 -12.18 5.33
CA TYR A 11 -24.23 -11.78 6.59
C TYR A 11 -22.70 -11.90 6.57
N GLU A 12 -22.17 -12.99 6.02
CA GLU A 12 -20.72 -13.21 5.89
C GLU A 12 -20.08 -12.20 4.94
N ARG A 13 -20.74 -11.92 3.81
CA ARG A 13 -20.31 -10.87 2.87
C ARG A 13 -20.21 -9.51 3.57
N SER A 14 -21.24 -9.11 4.32
CA SER A 14 -21.24 -7.84 5.06
C SER A 14 -20.08 -7.72 6.04
N LYS A 15 -19.71 -8.81 6.72
CA LYS A 15 -18.57 -8.81 7.65
C LYS A 15 -17.24 -8.61 6.95
N VAL A 16 -17.07 -9.21 5.76
CA VAL A 16 -15.85 -9.05 4.96
C VAL A 16 -15.69 -7.57 4.53
N TYR A 17 -16.77 -6.94 4.05
CA TYR A 17 -16.77 -5.51 3.74
C TYR A 17 -16.42 -4.64 4.95
N GLN A 18 -17.02 -4.91 6.11
CA GLN A 18 -16.74 -4.17 7.34
C GLN A 18 -15.28 -4.32 7.77
N THR A 19 -14.73 -5.52 7.64
CA THR A 19 -13.34 -5.81 8.01
C THR A 19 -12.37 -4.95 7.18
N ILE A 20 -12.58 -4.85 5.87
CA ILE A 20 -11.74 -3.99 5.01
C ILE A 20 -11.81 -2.52 5.43
N TRP A 21 -13.00 -2.00 5.75
CA TRP A 21 -13.14 -0.61 6.20
C TRP A 21 -12.50 -0.34 7.57
N ILE A 22 -12.59 -1.30 8.50
CA ILE A 22 -11.91 -1.21 9.80
C ILE A 22 -10.38 -1.21 9.58
N SER A 23 -9.87 -2.08 8.70
CA SER A 23 -8.45 -2.14 8.37
C SER A 23 -7.97 -0.88 7.65
N ALA A 24 -8.79 -0.29 6.78
CA ALA A 24 -8.53 1.00 6.15
C ALA A 24 -8.44 2.11 7.21
N ALA A 25 -9.38 2.18 8.14
CA ALA A 25 -9.35 3.16 9.23
C ALA A 25 -8.11 2.99 10.13
N ALA A 26 -7.67 1.75 10.38
CA ALA A 26 -6.46 1.46 11.15
C ALA A 26 -5.16 1.79 10.39
N SER A 27 -5.19 1.81 9.05
CA SER A 27 -4.02 2.13 8.21
C SER A 27 -3.58 3.60 8.29
N ILE A 28 -4.53 4.51 8.51
CA ILE A 28 -4.28 5.96 8.57
C ILE A 28 -3.40 6.34 9.78
N PRO A 29 -3.78 6.00 11.04
CA PRO A 29 -2.98 6.34 12.21
C PRO A 29 -1.63 5.60 12.20
N THR A 30 -1.57 4.38 11.67
CA THR A 30 -0.31 3.60 11.62
C THR A 30 0.70 4.17 10.63
N PHE A 31 0.23 4.80 9.54
CA PHE A 31 1.09 5.57 8.64
C PHE A 31 1.51 6.91 9.23
N ALA A 32 0.57 7.67 9.82
CA ALA A 32 0.89 8.91 10.53
C ALA A 32 1.93 8.67 11.63
N ASN A 33 1.82 7.53 12.33
CA ASN A 33 2.75 7.13 13.37
C ASN A 33 4.18 6.92 12.88
N THR A 34 4.39 6.62 11.59
CA THR A 34 5.74 6.49 11.02
C THR A 34 6.53 7.80 11.07
N PHE A 35 5.85 8.94 11.13
CA PHE A 35 6.49 10.27 11.22
C PHE A 35 6.59 10.79 12.65
N ILE A 36 5.70 10.34 13.54
CA ILE A 36 5.65 10.79 14.94
C ILE A 36 6.56 9.92 15.82
N GLY A 37 6.72 8.64 15.49
CA GLY A 37 7.53 7.69 16.27
C GLY A 37 6.86 7.27 17.58
N TRP A 38 5.53 7.22 17.65
CA TRP A 38 4.82 6.82 18.86
C TRP A 38 4.75 5.30 18.99
N GLU A 39 5.63 4.73 19.80
CA GLU A 39 5.69 3.28 20.00
C GLU A 39 4.85 2.85 21.20
N ASN A 40 3.59 2.49 20.94
CA ASN A 40 2.65 2.00 21.94
C ASN A 40 1.92 0.74 21.48
N PHE A 41 1.46 -0.07 22.43
CA PHE A 41 0.72 -1.31 22.16
C PHE A 41 -0.49 -1.11 21.23
N LEU A 42 -1.19 0.03 21.35
CA LEU A 42 -2.29 0.39 20.47
C LEU A 42 -1.86 0.46 18.99
N MET A 43 -0.68 1.01 18.69
CA MET A 43 -0.17 1.12 17.31
C MET A 43 0.17 -0.25 16.72
N ALA A 44 0.64 -1.19 17.55
CA ALA A 44 0.87 -2.57 17.12
C ALA A 44 -0.45 -3.28 16.77
N ILE A 45 -1.51 -3.07 17.57
CA ILE A 45 -2.86 -3.62 17.27
C ILE A 45 -3.40 -3.03 15.96
N LEU A 46 -3.31 -1.70 15.80
CA LEU A 46 -3.80 -1.04 14.59
C LEU A 46 -3.03 -1.52 13.35
N PHE A 47 -1.71 -1.72 13.47
CA PHE A 47 -0.91 -2.27 12.38
C PHE A 47 -1.35 -3.69 12.05
N GLY A 48 -1.51 -4.55 13.06
CA GLY A 48 -2.05 -5.89 12.88
C GLY A 48 -3.43 -5.90 12.21
N ALA A 49 -4.34 -5.02 12.60
CA ALA A 49 -5.66 -4.87 11.98
C ALA A 49 -5.57 -4.44 10.51
N SER A 50 -4.66 -3.52 10.18
CA SER A 50 -4.44 -3.05 8.81
C SER A 50 -3.82 -4.13 7.91
N VAL A 51 -2.92 -4.96 8.43
CA VAL A 51 -2.36 -6.12 7.71
C VAL A 51 -3.38 -7.24 7.56
N GLY A 52 -4.19 -7.48 8.61
CA GLY A 52 -5.26 -8.46 8.59
C GLY A 52 -6.26 -8.21 7.44
N GLY A 53 -6.61 -6.95 7.18
CA GLY A 53 -7.46 -6.58 6.05
C GLY A 53 -6.87 -6.93 4.69
N LEU A 54 -5.56 -6.76 4.50
CA LEU A 54 -4.88 -7.17 3.27
C LEU A 54 -4.87 -8.69 3.10
N ILE A 55 -4.68 -9.44 4.19
CA ILE A 55 -4.74 -10.91 4.17
C ILE A 55 -6.16 -11.37 3.79
N VAL A 56 -7.19 -10.75 4.37
CA VAL A 56 -8.59 -11.00 4.01
C VAL A 56 -8.85 -10.68 2.54
N ALA A 57 -8.33 -9.56 2.04
CA ALA A 57 -8.44 -9.20 0.62
C ALA A 57 -7.74 -10.21 -0.30
N PHE A 58 -6.60 -10.77 0.10
CA PHE A 58 -5.92 -11.82 -0.66
C PHE A 58 -6.72 -13.13 -0.69
N MET A 59 -7.38 -13.48 0.41
CA MET A 59 -8.21 -14.68 0.52
C MET A 59 -9.62 -14.51 -0.08
N ALA A 60 -9.93 -13.34 -0.65
CA ALA A 60 -11.23 -12.97 -1.17
C ALA A 60 -11.68 -13.75 -2.44
N ASN A 61 -10.90 -14.71 -2.95
CA ASN A 61 -11.32 -15.55 -4.08
C ASN A 61 -12.63 -16.33 -3.84
N ARG A 62 -13.08 -16.44 -2.58
CA ARG A 62 -14.39 -17.02 -2.21
C ARG A 62 -15.50 -15.99 -2.02
N ALA A 63 -15.19 -14.70 -2.12
CA ALA A 63 -16.14 -13.62 -1.99
C ALA A 63 -16.74 -13.26 -3.35
N ASP A 64 -17.85 -12.54 -3.31
CA ASP A 64 -18.64 -12.07 -4.45
C ASP A 64 -17.79 -11.30 -5.50
N GLU A 65 -18.18 -11.42 -6.78
CA GLU A 65 -17.51 -10.80 -7.93
C GLU A 65 -17.36 -9.28 -7.75
N TYR A 66 -18.36 -8.64 -7.14
CA TYR A 66 -18.33 -7.21 -6.83
C TYR A 66 -17.17 -6.85 -5.89
N PHE A 67 -16.96 -7.64 -4.83
CA PHE A 67 -15.85 -7.43 -3.89
C PHE A 67 -14.50 -7.66 -4.55
N GLN A 68 -14.40 -8.69 -5.40
CA GLN A 68 -13.19 -8.99 -6.15
C GLN A 68 -12.83 -7.84 -7.11
N ALA A 69 -13.82 -7.22 -7.76
CA ALA A 69 -13.61 -6.07 -8.63
C ALA A 69 -13.06 -4.84 -7.86
N MET A 70 -13.55 -4.58 -6.64
CA MET A 70 -13.02 -3.51 -5.78
C MET A 70 -11.58 -3.78 -5.35
N ILE A 71 -11.29 -4.99 -4.88
CA ILE A 71 -9.93 -5.40 -4.50
C ILE A 71 -9.00 -5.29 -5.70
N GLY A 72 -9.44 -5.73 -6.89
CA GLY A 72 -8.67 -5.61 -8.12
C GLY A 72 -8.31 -4.16 -8.45
N THR A 73 -9.22 -3.22 -8.19
CA THR A 73 -8.94 -1.78 -8.36
C THR A 73 -7.90 -1.29 -7.35
N GLY A 74 -8.02 -1.67 -6.08
CA GLY A 74 -7.01 -1.38 -5.05
C GLY A 74 -5.63 -1.91 -5.42
N MET A 75 -5.53 -3.15 -5.90
CA MET A 75 -4.28 -3.77 -6.35
C MET A 75 -3.66 -3.07 -7.57
N ARG A 76 -4.49 -2.60 -8.51
CA ARG A 76 -4.00 -1.80 -9.66
C ARG A 76 -3.37 -0.49 -9.20
N TRP A 77 -3.95 0.19 -8.22
CA TRP A 77 -3.38 1.40 -7.63
C TRP A 77 -2.04 1.12 -6.96
N VAL A 78 -1.95 0.04 -6.18
CA VAL A 78 -0.69 -0.40 -5.56
C VAL A 78 0.40 -0.64 -6.61
N MET A 79 0.08 -1.40 -7.66
CA MET A 79 1.05 -1.70 -8.72
C MET A 79 1.49 -0.45 -9.48
N LEU A 80 0.56 0.49 -9.72
CA LEU A 80 0.87 1.77 -10.36
C LEU A 80 1.85 2.58 -9.51
N ILE A 81 1.55 2.77 -8.22
CA ILE A 81 2.41 3.56 -7.33
C ILE A 81 3.76 2.87 -7.12
N LEU A 82 3.78 1.55 -6.94
CA LEU A 82 5.02 0.79 -6.85
C LEU A 82 5.87 0.92 -8.13
N GLY A 83 5.25 0.86 -9.31
CA GLY A 83 5.92 1.04 -10.59
C GLY A 83 6.54 2.44 -10.73
N LEU A 84 5.78 3.49 -10.38
CA LEU A 84 6.29 4.87 -10.37
C LEU A 84 7.45 5.04 -9.39
N TYR A 85 7.35 4.44 -8.21
CA TYR A 85 8.40 4.47 -7.20
C TYR A 85 9.69 3.81 -7.69
N LEU A 86 9.59 2.59 -8.25
CA LEU A 86 10.76 1.88 -8.80
C LEU A 86 11.38 2.63 -9.99
N PHE A 87 10.55 3.24 -10.83
CA PHE A 87 11.02 4.07 -11.94
C PHE A 87 11.79 5.32 -11.44
N ALA A 88 11.29 5.99 -10.41
CA ALA A 88 11.99 7.12 -9.80
C ALA A 88 13.34 6.70 -9.21
N ILE A 89 13.41 5.57 -8.50
CA ILE A 89 14.66 5.01 -7.98
C ILE A 89 15.64 4.69 -9.12
N PHE A 90 15.15 4.13 -10.21
CA PHE A 90 15.97 3.83 -11.37
C PHE A 90 16.63 5.10 -11.94
N LEU A 91 15.87 6.18 -12.08
CA LEU A 91 16.42 7.47 -12.53
C LEU A 91 17.48 8.04 -11.56
N LEU A 92 17.24 7.95 -10.25
CA LEU A 92 18.21 8.39 -9.24
C LEU A 92 19.52 7.59 -9.29
N ASN A 93 19.42 6.27 -9.43
CA ASN A 93 20.62 5.42 -9.56
C ASN A 93 21.42 5.76 -10.84
N ILE A 94 20.75 6.06 -11.96
CA ILE A 94 21.45 6.49 -13.18
C ILE A 94 22.19 7.81 -12.96
N SER A 95 21.58 8.78 -12.27
CA SER A 95 22.26 10.04 -11.97
C SER A 95 23.47 9.83 -11.08
N ASP A 96 23.35 9.02 -10.03
CA ASP A 96 24.46 8.74 -9.09
C ASP A 96 25.64 8.04 -9.80
N ILE A 97 25.35 7.09 -10.69
CA ILE A 97 26.37 6.44 -11.52
C ILE A 97 27.03 7.45 -12.46
N SER A 98 26.25 8.36 -13.05
CA SER A 98 26.77 9.37 -13.98
C SER A 98 27.67 10.40 -13.30
N PHE A 99 27.28 10.88 -12.11
CA PHE A 99 28.08 11.79 -11.29
C PHE A 99 29.39 11.13 -10.83
N SER A 100 29.30 9.92 -10.29
CA SER A 100 30.48 9.18 -9.82
C SER A 100 31.44 8.79 -10.93
N ALA A 101 30.93 8.36 -12.09
CA ALA A 101 31.77 8.11 -13.27
C ALA A 101 32.47 9.40 -13.74
N GLY A 102 31.76 10.54 -13.74
CA GLY A 102 32.33 11.84 -14.09
C GLY A 102 33.42 12.29 -13.13
N ALA A 103 33.24 12.10 -11.83
CA ALA A 103 34.20 12.51 -10.82
C ALA A 103 35.45 11.63 -10.79
N VAL A 104 35.30 10.31 -10.99
CA VAL A 104 36.43 9.39 -11.16
C VAL A 104 37.23 9.76 -12.41
N MET A 105 36.56 10.11 -13.52
CA MET A 105 37.23 10.58 -14.74
C MET A 105 37.89 11.96 -14.57
N ALA A 106 37.34 12.83 -13.73
CA ALA A 106 37.89 14.15 -13.42
C ALA A 106 39.02 14.12 -12.36
N GLY A 107 39.41 12.94 -11.86
CA GLY A 107 40.47 12.77 -10.87
C GLY A 107 40.08 13.18 -9.44
N GLY A 108 38.78 13.36 -9.17
CA GLY A 108 38.25 13.64 -7.84
C GLY A 108 38.12 12.37 -7.01
N ILE A 109 38.67 12.37 -5.79
CA ILE A 109 38.36 11.36 -4.78
C ILE A 109 36.93 11.61 -4.32
N GLU A 110 35.95 10.92 -4.89
CA GLU A 110 34.58 10.99 -4.41
C GLU A 110 34.36 10.02 -3.24
N GLY A 111 34.20 10.60 -2.06
CA GLY A 111 33.64 9.94 -0.89
C GLY A 111 32.46 10.75 -0.34
N GLY A 112 31.66 11.34 -1.22
CA GLY A 112 30.47 12.10 -0.83
C GLY A 112 29.34 11.16 -0.45
N SER A 113 29.39 10.52 0.71
CA SER A 113 28.23 9.93 1.36
C SER A 113 27.30 11.05 1.84
N GLY A 114 26.73 11.79 0.90
CA GLY A 114 25.65 12.73 1.15
C GLY A 114 24.45 11.91 1.60
N VAL A 115 24.12 11.95 2.88
CA VAL A 115 22.88 11.37 3.42
C VAL A 115 21.74 12.12 2.75
N SER A 116 21.29 11.62 1.60
CA SER A 116 20.21 12.23 0.84
C SER A 116 18.95 12.22 1.72
N PRO A 117 18.22 13.34 1.86
CA PRO A 117 16.94 13.39 2.56
C PRO A 117 15.92 12.38 2.01
N LEU A 118 16.09 11.94 0.75
CA LEU A 118 15.33 10.87 0.10
C LEU A 118 15.51 9.50 0.78
N ARG A 119 16.53 9.31 1.63
CA ARG A 119 16.78 8.02 2.30
C ARG A 119 15.63 7.59 3.23
N HIS A 120 14.88 8.54 3.79
CA HIS A 120 13.66 8.24 4.54
C HIS A 120 12.51 7.79 3.63
N LEU A 121 12.44 8.25 2.38
CA LEU A 121 11.47 7.78 1.38
C LEU A 121 11.86 6.41 0.80
N LEU A 122 13.13 6.02 0.95
CA LEU A 122 13.64 4.69 0.63
C LEU A 122 13.46 3.68 1.77
N ASP A 123 12.93 4.10 2.92
CA ASP A 123 12.63 3.19 4.03
C ASP A 123 11.50 2.23 3.62
N ALA A 124 11.80 0.93 3.67
CA ALA A 124 10.85 -0.14 3.35
C ALA A 124 9.59 -0.06 4.22
N ASN A 125 9.69 0.46 5.45
CA ASN A 125 8.55 0.62 6.35
C ASN A 125 7.58 1.71 5.85
N VAL A 126 8.12 2.85 5.42
CA VAL A 126 7.34 3.95 4.84
C VAL A 126 6.68 3.50 3.54
N LEU A 127 7.43 2.81 2.67
CA LEU A 127 6.92 2.27 1.42
C LEU A 127 5.79 1.27 1.67
N GLY A 128 6.01 0.29 2.55
CA GLY A 128 5.02 -0.76 2.86
C GLY A 128 3.70 -0.18 3.37
N LYS A 129 3.77 0.76 4.31
CA LYS A 129 2.56 1.44 4.83
C LYS A 129 1.93 2.38 3.81
N GLY A 130 2.74 3.02 2.95
CA GLY A 130 2.25 3.85 1.84
C GLY A 130 1.48 3.05 0.79
N LEU A 131 1.99 1.89 0.40
CA LEU A 131 1.29 0.96 -0.50
C LEU A 131 0.01 0.41 0.16
N MET A 132 0.03 0.13 1.46
CA MET A 132 -1.16 -0.28 2.19
C MET A 132 -2.27 0.79 2.15
N ILE A 133 -1.96 2.07 2.39
CA ILE A 133 -2.94 3.15 2.24
C ILE A 133 -3.42 3.26 0.80
N THR A 134 -2.50 3.12 -0.16
CA THR A 134 -2.82 3.17 -1.59
C THR A 134 -3.84 2.12 -1.98
N PHE A 135 -3.69 0.89 -1.45
CA PHE A 135 -4.65 -0.18 -1.64
C PHE A 135 -6.05 0.24 -1.13
N TYR A 136 -6.12 0.72 0.11
CA TYR A 136 -7.40 1.13 0.71
C TYR A 136 -8.01 2.36 0.01
N ALA A 137 -7.18 3.27 -0.50
CA ALA A 137 -7.63 4.41 -1.29
C ALA A 137 -8.22 3.97 -2.64
N GLY A 138 -7.56 3.05 -3.35
CA GLY A 138 -8.09 2.49 -4.60
C GLY A 138 -9.37 1.68 -4.39
N TYR A 139 -9.47 0.95 -3.28
CA TYR A 139 -10.69 0.28 -2.86
C TYR A 139 -11.82 1.27 -2.58
N ALA A 140 -11.55 2.33 -1.80
CA ALA A 140 -12.53 3.37 -1.50
C ALA A 140 -12.99 4.13 -2.74
N PHE A 141 -12.08 4.36 -3.71
CA PHE A 141 -12.40 4.96 -5.00
C PHE A 141 -13.33 4.08 -5.84
N ALA A 142 -13.09 2.78 -5.90
CA ALA A 142 -14.00 1.85 -6.59
C ALA A 142 -15.40 1.89 -5.97
N TRP A 143 -15.46 1.85 -4.64
CA TRP A 143 -16.71 1.94 -3.90
C TRP A 143 -17.47 3.26 -4.12
N SER A 144 -16.76 4.41 -4.11
CA SER A 144 -17.40 5.71 -4.31
C SER A 144 -17.84 5.95 -5.76
N LYS A 145 -17.07 5.45 -6.74
CA LYS A 145 -17.44 5.49 -8.16
C LYS A 145 -18.79 4.81 -8.39
N ASP A 146 -19.02 3.67 -7.74
CA ASP A 146 -20.27 2.92 -7.90
C ASP A 146 -21.46 3.61 -7.22
N TRP A 147 -21.21 4.44 -6.20
CA TRP A 147 -22.25 5.29 -5.59
C TRP A 147 -22.63 6.51 -6.42
N TRP A 148 -21.71 7.06 -7.21
CA TRP A 148 -21.94 8.30 -7.98
C TRP A 148 -22.20 8.08 -9.47
N GLY A 149 -21.88 6.91 -10.00
CA GLY A 149 -22.02 6.57 -11.42
C GLY A 149 -23.18 5.64 -11.77
N GLY A 150 -24.18 5.50 -10.89
CA GLY A 150 -25.41 4.74 -11.10
C GLY A 150 -26.48 5.55 -11.85
#